data_AF-A0A7V3LF79-F1
#
_entry.id   AF-A0A7V3LF79-F1
#
_cell.length_a   1.000
_cell.length_b   1.000
_cell.length_c   1.000
_cell.angle_alpha   90.00
_cell.angle_beta   90.00
_cell.angle_gamma   90.00
#
_symmetry.space_group_name_H-M   'P 1'
#
loop_
_entity.id
_entity.type
_entity.pdbx_description
1 polymer ?
#
loop_
_entity_poly.entity_id
_entity_poly.type
_entity_poly.pdbx_seq_one_letter_code
_entity_poly.pdbx_strand_id
1 'polypeptide(L)'
;MTKIAFFDLTDCEGCELQFLNLKEELLDFFQDFDVISWRLLQEDSLKKNYDLVFVTGSPMTPEEQRLIKAVRRNTRFLVALGSCAIMGGIPGTQVNEAKRKKLVQYVYGPHYQPKATSAQPLKAYVKVDAEINGCPVDFQELKQFLTKIPSLLEKNPSPFPKGVCRFVPDYISKIEGHGQLKVNLKESEAEFEVSEGERLIEGLLLDKDFHQAPFITSRICGICPVSHNLASIKALESALNIQPNEVVIQLRRLLLYGQIIHSHLFHLFFLALPDFLNKKSGIEVAQACPAEFHLALNIKRVSEKILSVIGGQVIHPTLTTLGGFHRFPGQEQLNELLQELVNTIDEAEDLVRFFATLKYPAFERETEYLALESQNGYEFYEGEVVSTRGGRFAPENYQKEIKEEIRPYSTAKVGRRSPSGFFVGALARLNHHYNQLNPKAKALIENVLKPPFINPFHNNLAQAVEILHLFEESLRLIDELMTTPKSLYHKAEELPSYSVSAAEGVGCLEAPRGTLYHYYRIDKNGKISDCDIITPTVQNLSNIEEDARLLLKKTKGEPKNKRIMLLEMLIRAYDPCITCAVH
;
A
#
# COMPACT_ATOMS: atom_id res chain seq x y z
N MET A 1 31.19 -6.89 -8.03
CA MET A 1 29.92 -6.15 -7.91
C MET A 1 29.62 -5.99 -6.42
N THR A 2 29.21 -4.80 -6.00
CA THR A 2 28.92 -4.49 -4.59
C THR A 2 27.64 -5.19 -4.17
N LYS A 3 27.67 -5.95 -3.07
CA LYS A 3 26.50 -6.67 -2.54
C LYS A 3 25.65 -5.76 -1.67
N ILE A 4 24.46 -5.42 -2.16
CA ILE A 4 23.50 -4.56 -1.44
C ILE A 4 22.36 -5.42 -0.88
N ALA A 5 21.84 -5.05 0.29
CA ALA A 5 20.56 -5.55 0.78
C ALA A 5 19.69 -4.44 1.37
N PHE A 6 18.38 -4.68 1.36
CA PHE A 6 17.34 -3.83 1.91
C PHE A 6 16.62 -4.61 3.00
N PHE A 7 16.49 -4.01 4.17
CA PHE A 7 15.68 -4.55 5.26
C PHE A 7 14.72 -3.49 5.74
N ASP A 8 13.45 -3.81 5.65
CA ASP A 8 12.37 -3.10 6.30
C ASP A 8 12.13 -3.66 7.71
N LEU A 9 11.72 -2.76 8.60
CA LEU A 9 11.23 -3.03 9.95
C LEU A 9 9.90 -2.26 10.06
N THR A 10 9.30 -2.18 11.25
CA THR A 10 8.03 -1.47 11.41
C THR A 10 8.12 0.00 10.96
N ASP A 11 7.48 0.34 9.83
CA ASP A 11 7.27 1.71 9.33
C ASP A 11 6.12 1.83 8.31
N CYS A 12 6.31 2.50 7.17
CA CYS A 12 5.34 2.62 6.09
C CYS A 12 5.93 2.16 4.74
N GLU A 13 7.17 1.67 4.70
CA GLU A 13 7.99 1.33 3.51
C GLU A 13 8.22 2.47 2.51
N GLY A 14 7.66 3.67 2.71
CA GLY A 14 7.71 4.77 1.76
C GLY A 14 9.12 5.29 1.43
N CYS A 15 10.11 5.09 2.33
CA CYS A 15 11.50 5.47 2.06
C CYS A 15 12.18 4.48 1.12
N GLU A 16 11.89 3.19 1.23
CA GLU A 16 12.43 2.14 0.38
C GLU A 16 11.85 2.22 -1.05
N LEU A 17 10.60 2.62 -1.18
CA LEU A 17 9.96 2.88 -2.48
C LEU A 17 10.65 4.00 -3.29
N GLN A 18 11.45 4.87 -2.67
CA GLN A 18 12.22 5.89 -3.42
C GLN A 18 13.24 5.26 -4.38
N PHE A 19 13.73 4.05 -4.10
CA PHE A 19 14.61 3.34 -5.03
C PHE A 19 13.86 2.92 -6.30
N LEU A 20 12.56 2.63 -6.21
CA LEU A 20 11.72 2.33 -7.37
C LEU A 20 11.36 3.59 -8.19
N ASN A 21 11.68 4.78 -7.68
CA ASN A 21 11.56 6.04 -8.41
C ASN A 21 12.82 6.33 -9.25
N LEU A 22 13.81 5.42 -9.29
CA LEU A 22 14.96 5.53 -10.19
C LEU A 22 14.58 5.45 -11.68
N LYS A 23 13.33 5.11 -12.03
CA LYS A 23 12.80 5.09 -13.41
C LYS A 23 13.70 4.24 -14.31
N GLU A 24 14.22 4.80 -15.40
CA GLU A 24 15.13 4.09 -16.32
C GLU A 24 16.46 3.71 -15.64
N GLU A 25 16.95 4.54 -14.71
CA GLU A 25 18.17 4.27 -13.92
C GLU A 25 17.98 3.13 -12.92
N LEU A 26 16.77 2.60 -12.75
CA LEU A 26 16.52 1.41 -11.94
C LEU A 26 17.22 0.18 -12.56
N LEU A 27 17.25 0.10 -13.90
CA LEU A 27 17.95 -0.99 -14.59
C LEU A 27 19.46 -0.88 -14.41
N ASP A 28 20.00 0.34 -14.49
CA ASP A 28 21.41 0.62 -14.23
C ASP A 28 21.77 0.27 -12.78
N PHE A 29 20.91 0.61 -11.82
CA PHE A 29 21.08 0.24 -10.42
C PHE A 29 21.18 -1.29 -10.25
N PHE A 30 20.33 -2.07 -10.92
CA PHE A 30 20.41 -3.54 -10.88
C PHE A 30 21.61 -4.13 -11.63
N GLN A 31 22.26 -3.36 -12.51
CA GLN A 31 23.51 -3.77 -13.17
C GLN A 31 24.75 -3.43 -12.34
N ASP A 32 24.73 -2.29 -11.65
CA ASP A 32 25.84 -1.79 -10.82
C ASP A 32 25.95 -2.53 -9.49
N PHE A 33 24.82 -3.01 -8.96
CA PHE A 33 24.72 -3.61 -7.64
C PHE A 33 24.14 -5.02 -7.66
N ASP A 34 24.78 -5.93 -6.91
CA ASP A 34 24.29 -7.29 -6.67
C ASP A 34 23.30 -7.22 -5.50
N VAL A 35 22.01 -7.05 -5.79
CA VAL A 35 20.93 -6.96 -4.79
C VAL A 35 20.66 -8.34 -4.21
N ILE A 36 21.20 -8.63 -3.03
CA ILE A 36 21.17 -9.96 -2.40
C ILE A 36 19.86 -10.25 -1.67
N SER A 37 19.28 -9.22 -1.04
CA SER A 37 18.04 -9.32 -0.28
C SER A 37 17.28 -8.01 -0.41
N TRP A 38 16.01 -8.17 -0.76
CA TRP A 38 15.03 -7.10 -0.87
C TRP A 38 13.66 -7.79 -0.85
N ARG A 39 13.15 -8.10 0.35
CA ARG A 39 11.94 -8.91 0.58
C ARG A 39 10.77 -8.50 -0.31
N LEU A 40 10.60 -7.20 -0.51
CA LEU A 40 9.56 -6.62 -1.34
C LEU A 40 9.69 -7.00 -2.82
N LEU A 41 10.89 -7.12 -3.39
CA LEU A 41 11.10 -7.39 -4.82
C LEU A 41 11.61 -8.80 -5.15
N GLN A 42 12.07 -9.56 -4.17
CA GLN A 42 12.66 -10.88 -4.41
C GLN A 42 12.48 -11.83 -3.23
N GLU A 43 12.45 -13.13 -3.55
CA GLU A 43 12.62 -14.20 -2.56
C GLU A 43 13.98 -14.06 -1.87
N ASP A 44 13.95 -14.02 -0.54
CA ASP A 44 15.14 -13.71 0.25
C ASP A 44 16.26 -14.77 0.10
N SER A 45 17.46 -14.31 -0.23
CA SER A 45 18.68 -15.15 -0.33
C SER A 45 19.64 -14.91 0.84
N LEU A 46 19.13 -15.03 2.07
CA LEU A 46 19.79 -14.54 3.29
C LEU A 46 20.90 -15.45 3.87
N LYS A 47 21.79 -15.96 3.00
CA LYS A 47 22.95 -16.80 3.36
C LYS A 47 24.30 -16.16 3.02
N LYS A 48 24.37 -14.84 2.87
CA LYS A 48 25.57 -14.13 2.41
C LYS A 48 25.88 -12.90 3.29
N ASN A 49 27.13 -12.46 3.20
CA ASN A 49 27.59 -11.20 3.76
C ASN A 49 27.22 -10.04 2.82
N TYR A 50 26.98 -8.85 3.38
CA TYR A 50 26.56 -7.64 2.65
C TYR A 50 27.64 -6.55 2.71
N ASP A 51 27.99 -5.97 1.57
CA ASP A 51 28.90 -4.82 1.53
C ASP A 51 28.19 -3.55 2.03
N LEU A 52 26.93 -3.38 1.65
CA LEU A 52 26.10 -2.25 2.02
C LEU A 52 24.67 -2.71 2.35
N VAL A 53 24.09 -2.16 3.41
CA VAL A 53 22.67 -2.41 3.75
C VAL A 53 21.95 -1.10 4.00
N PHE A 54 20.79 -0.94 3.37
CA PHE A 54 19.81 0.07 3.73
C PHE A 54 18.78 -0.53 4.69
N VAL A 55 18.53 0.14 5.81
CA VAL A 55 17.51 -0.25 6.77
C VAL A 55 16.51 0.87 6.94
N THR A 56 15.23 0.56 6.69
CA THR A 56 14.10 1.45 6.98
C THR A 56 13.36 0.96 8.23
N GLY A 57 12.62 1.85 8.88
CA GLY A 57 11.78 1.52 10.04
C GLY A 57 12.50 1.30 11.37
N SER A 58 11.68 1.00 12.38
CA SER A 58 12.11 0.82 13.77
C SER A 58 11.91 -0.63 14.22
N PRO A 59 12.87 -1.23 14.96
CA PRO A 59 12.74 -2.61 15.44
C PRO A 59 11.88 -2.64 16.70
N MET A 60 10.57 -2.71 16.52
CA MET A 60 9.57 -2.67 17.59
C MET A 60 9.28 -4.05 18.17
N THR A 61 9.41 -5.11 17.38
CA THR A 61 9.17 -6.50 17.85
C THR A 61 10.47 -7.19 18.28
N PRO A 62 10.40 -8.21 19.17
CA PRO A 62 11.58 -9.02 19.51
C PRO A 62 12.23 -9.71 18.29
N GLU A 63 11.44 -10.01 17.28
CA GLU A 63 11.90 -10.60 16.02
C GLU A 63 12.70 -9.60 15.20
N GLU A 64 12.18 -8.39 14.98
CA GLU A 64 12.88 -7.30 14.31
C GLU A 64 14.17 -6.92 15.04
N GLN A 65 14.16 -6.88 16.37
CA GLN A 65 15.35 -6.61 17.18
C GLN A 65 16.43 -7.70 17.02
N ARG A 66 16.04 -8.95 16.82
CA ARG A 66 16.98 -10.05 16.50
C ARG A 66 17.48 -9.93 15.07
N LEU A 67 16.59 -9.60 14.12
CA LEU A 67 16.93 -9.38 12.72
C LEU A 67 17.97 -8.29 12.56
N ILE A 68 17.75 -7.07 13.08
CA ILE A 68 18.70 -5.96 12.91
C ILE A 68 20.08 -6.26 13.51
N LYS A 69 20.13 -6.99 14.65
CA LYS A 69 21.40 -7.43 15.25
C LYS A 69 22.10 -8.46 14.37
N ALA A 70 21.37 -9.36 13.73
CA ALA A 70 21.92 -10.32 12.79
C ALA A 70 22.40 -9.61 11.51
N VAL A 71 21.60 -8.73 10.92
CA VAL A 71 21.95 -7.91 9.74
C VAL A 71 23.25 -7.15 10.02
N ARG A 72 23.34 -6.39 11.11
CA ARG A 72 24.55 -5.63 11.45
C ARG A 72 25.81 -6.50 11.53
N ARG A 73 25.70 -7.73 12.04
CA ARG A 73 26.84 -8.67 12.14
C ARG A 73 27.33 -9.16 10.78
N ASN A 74 26.47 -9.14 9.77
CA ASN A 74 26.78 -9.59 8.41
C ASN A 74 27.02 -8.42 7.43
N THR A 75 27.07 -7.18 7.93
CA THR A 75 27.13 -5.96 7.11
C THR A 75 28.39 -5.15 7.37
N ARG A 76 29.11 -4.80 6.28
CA ARG A 76 30.25 -3.89 6.33
C ARG A 76 29.83 -2.44 6.55
N PHE A 77 28.87 -1.93 5.78
CA PHE A 77 28.36 -0.56 5.90
C PHE A 77 26.82 -0.52 6.02
N LEU A 78 26.28 0.01 7.12
CA LEU A 78 24.83 0.09 7.37
C LEU A 78 24.34 1.53 7.31
N VAL A 79 23.31 1.77 6.50
CA VAL A 79 22.65 3.07 6.31
C VAL A 79 21.26 3.02 6.93
N ALA A 80 20.97 3.94 7.85
CA ALA A 80 19.60 4.18 8.32
C ALA A 80 18.89 5.10 7.32
N LEU A 81 17.75 4.64 6.79
CA LEU A 81 16.99 5.32 5.76
C LEU A 81 15.68 5.88 6.34
N GLY A 82 15.53 7.19 6.31
CA GLY A 82 14.30 7.87 6.70
C GLY A 82 14.11 8.10 8.20
N SER A 83 13.11 8.92 8.50
CA SER A 83 12.79 9.37 9.86
C SER A 83 12.42 8.22 10.82
N CYS A 84 11.75 7.17 10.34
CA CYS A 84 11.43 6.01 11.18
C CYS A 84 12.70 5.30 11.69
N ALA A 85 13.70 5.12 10.83
CA ALA A 85 14.98 4.50 11.20
C ALA A 85 15.85 5.41 12.09
N ILE A 86 15.86 6.72 11.83
CA ILE A 86 16.78 7.69 12.46
C ILE A 86 16.26 8.21 13.80
N MET A 87 14.95 8.44 13.92
CA MET A 87 14.32 9.09 15.07
C MET A 87 13.11 8.34 15.65
N GLY A 88 12.73 7.19 15.08
CA GLY A 88 11.52 6.46 15.45
C GLY A 88 10.26 6.87 14.70
N GLY A 89 10.32 7.99 13.95
CA GLY A 89 9.23 8.47 13.09
C GLY A 89 7.91 8.70 13.82
N ILE A 90 6.78 8.50 13.11
CA ILE A 90 5.43 8.62 13.69
C ILE A 90 5.22 7.65 14.87
N PRO A 91 5.57 6.35 14.78
CA PRO A 91 5.46 5.44 15.93
C PRO A 91 6.32 5.88 17.14
N GLY A 92 7.43 6.56 16.90
CA GLY A 92 8.36 7.09 17.91
C GLY A 92 7.85 8.31 18.67
N THR A 93 6.74 8.92 18.25
CA THR A 93 6.08 10.00 19.02
C THR A 93 5.50 9.51 20.36
N GLN A 94 5.55 8.20 20.61
CA GLN A 94 5.24 7.57 21.90
C GLN A 94 6.40 7.78 22.89
N VAL A 95 6.27 8.80 23.73
CA VAL A 95 7.34 9.26 24.64
C VAL A 95 7.73 8.22 25.71
N ASN A 96 6.88 7.21 25.99
CA ASN A 96 7.22 6.08 26.87
C ASN A 96 6.21 4.91 26.79
N GLU A 97 6.61 3.76 27.33
CA GLU A 97 5.83 2.51 27.41
C GLU A 97 4.49 2.64 28.15
N ALA A 98 4.41 3.50 29.17
CA ALA A 98 3.16 3.70 29.91
C ALA A 98 2.08 4.35 29.04
N LYS A 99 2.46 5.29 28.16
CA LYS A 99 1.56 5.88 27.17
C LYS A 99 1.18 4.83 26.11
N ARG A 100 2.16 4.09 25.57
CA ARG A 100 1.90 3.01 24.59
C ARG A 100 0.87 2.00 25.12
N LYS A 101 1.02 1.54 26.36
CA LYS A 101 0.08 0.59 26.99
C LYS A 101 -1.37 1.11 26.98
N LYS A 102 -1.58 2.41 27.25
CA LYS A 102 -2.93 3.01 27.20
C LYS A 102 -3.48 3.02 25.76
N LEU A 103 -2.64 3.33 24.78
CA LEU A 103 -3.05 3.34 23.36
C LEU A 103 -3.38 1.93 22.87
N VAL A 104 -2.59 0.92 23.26
CA VAL A 104 -2.90 -0.49 22.96
C VAL A 104 -4.24 -0.89 23.55
N GLN A 105 -4.53 -0.50 24.80
CA GLN A 105 -5.82 -0.78 25.43
C GLN A 105 -6.99 -0.09 24.73
N TYR A 106 -6.77 1.08 24.15
CA TYR A 106 -7.75 1.78 23.34
C TYR A 106 -8.02 1.06 22.01
N VAL A 107 -6.96 0.70 21.27
CA VAL A 107 -7.07 0.08 19.93
C VAL A 107 -7.53 -1.39 19.99
N TYR A 108 -6.96 -2.17 20.89
CA TYR A 108 -7.13 -3.63 20.96
C TYR A 108 -7.90 -4.10 22.20
N GLY A 109 -8.32 -3.17 23.07
CA GLY A 109 -9.00 -3.52 24.31
C GLY A 109 -8.07 -4.01 25.44
N PRO A 110 -8.63 -4.21 26.65
CA PRO A 110 -7.85 -4.40 27.88
C PRO A 110 -7.17 -5.77 27.99
N HIS A 111 -7.59 -6.76 27.21
CA HIS A 111 -7.09 -8.14 27.30
C HIS A 111 -6.00 -8.48 26.28
N TYR A 112 -5.76 -7.60 25.31
CA TYR A 112 -4.74 -7.80 24.30
C TYR A 112 -3.33 -7.69 24.90
N GLN A 113 -2.43 -8.56 24.45
CA GLN A 113 -1.02 -8.55 24.84
C GLN A 113 -0.20 -7.90 23.71
N PRO A 114 0.41 -6.73 23.93
CA PRO A 114 1.24 -6.08 22.91
C PRO A 114 2.40 -6.98 22.48
N LYS A 115 2.61 -7.07 21.16
CA LYS A 115 3.72 -7.77 20.52
C LYS A 115 4.91 -6.85 20.21
N ALA A 116 4.72 -5.54 20.21
CA ALA A 116 5.77 -4.55 19.97
C ALA A 116 5.94 -3.54 21.12
N THR A 117 7.16 -3.03 21.27
CA THR A 117 7.55 -1.97 22.20
C THR A 117 7.46 -0.59 21.54
N SER A 118 7.68 0.48 22.30
CA SER A 118 7.83 1.82 21.73
C SER A 118 8.96 1.86 20.71
N ALA A 119 8.71 2.53 19.58
CA ALA A 119 9.72 2.70 18.53
C ALA A 119 10.90 3.51 19.06
N GLN A 120 12.11 3.08 18.70
CA GLN A 120 13.37 3.73 19.04
C GLN A 120 14.26 3.76 17.80
N PRO A 121 15.12 4.78 17.65
CA PRO A 121 16.10 4.85 16.57
C PRO A 121 16.94 3.58 16.41
N LEU A 122 17.35 3.25 15.19
CA LEU A 122 18.23 2.11 14.92
C LEU A 122 19.53 2.15 15.75
N LYS A 123 20.08 3.35 15.97
CA LYS A 123 21.28 3.57 16.79
C LYS A 123 21.15 3.13 18.25
N ALA A 124 19.92 2.93 18.75
CA ALA A 124 19.69 2.35 20.07
C ALA A 124 19.99 0.84 20.11
N TYR A 125 20.01 0.16 18.95
CA TYR A 125 20.16 -1.29 18.85
C TYR A 125 21.48 -1.73 18.20
N VAL A 126 21.96 -0.98 17.20
CA VAL A 126 23.15 -1.32 16.40
C VAL A 126 23.92 -0.07 16.00
N LYS A 127 25.21 -0.22 15.65
CA LYS A 127 25.99 0.86 15.03
C LYS A 127 25.42 1.18 13.63
N VAL A 128 25.11 2.45 13.39
CA VAL A 128 24.74 2.98 12.07
C VAL A 128 25.97 3.72 11.51
N ASP A 129 26.33 3.47 10.25
CA ASP A 129 27.51 4.09 9.61
C ASP A 129 27.16 5.36 8.81
N ALA A 130 25.92 5.48 8.30
CA ALA A 130 25.39 6.69 7.69
C ALA A 130 23.87 6.80 7.88
N GLU A 131 23.35 8.01 7.77
CA GLU A 131 21.91 8.32 7.88
C GLU A 131 21.50 9.15 6.65
N ILE A 132 20.36 8.83 6.04
CA ILE A 132 19.71 9.65 5.01
C ILE A 132 18.32 10.02 5.54
N ASN A 133 18.07 11.29 5.82
CA ASN A 133 16.87 11.72 6.51
C ASN A 133 15.71 12.04 5.56
N GLY A 134 14.47 11.98 6.05
CA GLY A 134 13.26 12.34 5.31
C GLY A 134 12.04 11.48 5.62
N CYS A 135 10.88 11.85 5.08
CA CYS A 135 9.62 11.09 5.16
C CYS A 135 8.70 11.37 3.94
N PRO A 136 8.99 10.80 2.75
CA PRO A 136 10.12 9.90 2.45
C PRO A 136 11.45 10.65 2.31
N VAL A 137 12.56 9.92 2.17
CA VAL A 137 13.87 10.52 1.86
C VAL A 137 13.82 11.32 0.55
N ASP A 138 14.58 12.42 0.48
CA ASP A 138 14.66 13.21 -0.75
C ASP A 138 15.34 12.40 -1.86
N PHE A 139 14.72 12.42 -3.05
CA PHE A 139 15.18 11.59 -4.16
C PHE A 139 16.55 12.05 -4.70
N GLN A 140 16.84 13.35 -4.70
CA GLN A 140 18.14 13.86 -5.17
C GLN A 140 19.24 13.55 -4.16
N GLU A 141 18.94 13.66 -2.86
CA GLU A 141 19.87 13.24 -1.80
C GLU A 141 20.19 11.74 -1.91
N LEU A 142 19.19 10.89 -2.16
CA LEU A 142 19.39 9.46 -2.40
C LEU A 142 20.31 9.21 -3.58
N LYS A 143 20.07 9.84 -4.75
CA LYS A 143 20.94 9.70 -5.93
C LYS A 143 22.37 10.14 -5.65
N GLN A 144 22.54 11.28 -4.98
CA GLN A 144 23.86 11.77 -4.57
C GLN A 144 24.56 10.81 -3.60
N PHE A 145 23.82 10.12 -2.75
CA PHE A 145 24.38 9.10 -1.87
C PHE A 145 24.85 7.87 -2.67
N LEU A 146 24.04 7.39 -3.61
CA LEU A 146 24.36 6.21 -4.44
C LEU A 146 25.71 6.37 -5.17
N THR A 147 25.96 7.54 -5.76
CA THR A 147 27.24 7.83 -6.46
C THR A 147 28.47 7.82 -5.53
N LYS A 148 28.28 8.01 -4.22
CA LYS A 148 29.38 8.03 -3.22
C LYS A 148 29.71 6.63 -2.69
N ILE A 149 28.84 5.63 -2.90
CA ILE A 149 29.00 4.27 -2.35
C ILE A 149 30.39 3.67 -2.59
N PRO A 150 30.96 3.67 -3.82
CA PRO A 150 32.28 3.08 -4.05
C PRO A 150 33.36 3.69 -3.15
N SER A 151 33.39 5.01 -3.05
CA SER A 151 34.36 5.74 -2.21
C SER A 151 34.15 5.52 -0.70
N LEU A 152 32.90 5.36 -0.27
CA LEU A 152 32.55 5.11 1.14
C LEU A 152 32.99 3.71 1.56
N LEU A 153 32.82 2.72 0.69
CA LEU A 153 33.25 1.36 0.93
C LEU A 153 34.78 1.29 0.98
N GLU A 154 35.51 1.90 0.04
CA GLU A 154 36.98 1.95 0.05
C GLU A 154 37.54 2.53 1.37
N LYS A 155 36.95 3.63 1.86
CA LYS A 155 37.38 4.29 3.12
C LYS A 155 37.04 3.50 4.38
N ASN A 156 36.09 2.55 4.31
CA ASN A 156 35.68 1.73 5.44
C ASN A 156 35.95 0.23 5.16
N PRO A 157 37.20 -0.24 5.17
CA PRO A 157 37.56 -1.63 4.92
C PRO A 157 37.21 -2.58 6.06
N SER A 158 36.37 -2.18 7.03
CA SER A 158 36.06 -2.97 8.22
C SER A 158 35.72 -4.41 7.84
N PRO A 159 36.53 -5.41 8.28
CA PRO A 159 36.22 -6.79 7.98
C PRO A 159 34.89 -7.18 8.64
N PHE A 160 34.19 -8.14 8.05
CA PHE A 160 32.98 -8.67 8.66
C PHE A 160 33.25 -9.06 10.12
N PRO A 161 32.39 -8.68 11.08
CA PRO A 161 32.45 -9.20 12.43
C PRO A 161 32.59 -10.73 12.40
N LYS A 162 33.43 -11.30 13.29
CA LYS A 162 33.72 -12.74 13.27
C LYS A 162 32.44 -13.57 13.44
N GLY A 163 32.06 -14.30 12.38
CA GLY A 163 30.97 -15.29 12.37
C GLY A 163 29.65 -14.77 11.79
N VAL A 164 28.99 -15.61 10.98
CA VAL A 164 27.68 -15.31 10.37
C VAL A 164 26.57 -15.57 11.39
N CYS A 165 25.85 -14.54 11.81
CA CYS A 165 24.64 -14.69 12.63
C CYS A 165 23.44 -14.93 11.71
N ARG A 166 22.75 -16.07 11.87
CA ARG A 166 21.75 -16.58 10.92
C ARG A 166 20.33 -16.49 11.48
N PHE A 167 19.82 -15.29 11.71
CA PHE A 167 18.42 -15.09 12.09
C PHE A 167 17.68 -14.38 10.96
N VAL A 168 16.62 -15.03 10.48
CA VAL A 168 15.75 -14.57 9.39
C VAL A 168 14.34 -14.99 9.75
N PRO A 169 13.40 -14.04 9.86
CA PRO A 169 11.98 -14.35 9.99
C PRO A 169 11.45 -15.06 8.74
N ASP A 170 10.47 -15.95 8.89
CA ASP A 170 9.85 -16.67 7.77
C ASP A 170 8.73 -15.84 7.12
N TYR A 171 9.04 -14.60 6.76
CA TYR A 171 8.09 -13.69 6.13
C TYR A 171 7.88 -14.07 4.67
N ILE A 172 6.63 -13.91 4.20
CA ILE A 172 6.31 -14.03 2.80
C ILE A 172 6.99 -12.87 2.05
N SER A 173 7.79 -13.20 1.04
CA SER A 173 8.37 -12.22 0.11
C SER A 173 7.35 -11.80 -0.95
N LYS A 174 7.61 -10.67 -1.62
CA LYS A 174 6.75 -10.08 -2.66
C LYS A 174 5.34 -9.71 -2.14
N ILE A 175 5.27 -9.19 -0.93
CA ILE A 175 4.09 -8.51 -0.35
C ILE A 175 4.58 -7.28 0.44
N GLU A 176 3.71 -6.32 0.69
CA GLU A 176 4.02 -5.16 1.52
C GLU A 176 3.84 -5.52 3.01
N GLY A 177 4.80 -5.15 3.87
CA GLY A 177 4.87 -5.45 5.29
C GLY A 177 5.16 -6.90 5.68
N HIS A 178 5.17 -7.18 6.99
CA HIS A 178 5.63 -8.46 7.55
C HIS A 178 4.50 -9.45 7.87
N GLY A 179 4.23 -10.39 6.96
CA GLY A 179 3.21 -11.44 7.12
C GLY A 179 3.74 -12.86 6.94
N GLN A 180 3.08 -13.84 7.58
CA GLN A 180 3.36 -15.27 7.46
C GLN A 180 2.06 -16.06 7.29
N LEU A 181 2.03 -17.07 6.42
CA LEU A 181 0.91 -18.02 6.34
C LEU A 181 1.31 -19.34 6.99
N LYS A 182 0.78 -19.60 8.19
CA LYS A 182 0.97 -20.89 8.87
C LYS A 182 -0.02 -21.90 8.32
N VAL A 183 0.49 -23.01 7.77
CA VAL A 183 -0.34 -24.03 7.16
C VAL A 183 -0.13 -25.41 7.77
N ASN A 184 -1.24 -26.09 8.03
CA ASN A 184 -1.24 -27.52 8.32
C ASN A 184 -1.67 -28.28 7.05
N LEU A 185 -0.69 -28.83 6.33
CA LEU A 185 -0.92 -29.51 5.06
C LEU A 185 -1.78 -30.79 5.17
N LYS A 186 -1.88 -31.38 6.37
CA LYS A 186 -2.65 -32.62 6.62
C LYS A 186 -4.12 -32.32 6.88
N GLU A 187 -4.38 -31.37 7.79
CA GLU A 187 -5.74 -30.96 8.18
C GLU A 187 -6.31 -29.90 7.22
N SER A 188 -5.49 -29.38 6.31
CA SER A 188 -5.80 -28.27 5.41
C SER A 188 -6.25 -27.02 6.18
N GLU A 189 -5.53 -26.67 7.24
CA GLU A 189 -5.72 -25.43 8.00
C GLU A 189 -4.73 -24.36 7.52
N ALA A 190 -5.14 -23.10 7.60
CA ALA A 190 -4.34 -21.95 7.23
C ALA A 190 -4.67 -20.77 8.16
N GLU A 191 -3.64 -20.15 8.73
CA GLU A 191 -3.74 -18.97 9.58
C GLU A 191 -2.77 -17.92 9.06
N PHE A 192 -3.26 -16.69 8.84
CA PHE A 192 -2.42 -15.59 8.39
C PHE A 192 -1.97 -14.75 9.60
N GLU A 193 -0.70 -14.85 9.97
CA GLU A 193 -0.11 -14.07 11.05
C GLU A 193 0.55 -12.81 10.50
N VAL A 194 0.08 -11.65 10.96
CA VAL A 194 0.80 -10.40 10.81
C VAL A 194 1.78 -10.24 11.98
N SER A 195 3.04 -10.04 11.62
CA SER A 195 4.19 -10.01 12.55
C SER A 195 4.81 -8.62 12.72
N GLU A 196 4.34 -7.64 11.96
CA GLU A 196 4.79 -6.26 12.08
C GLU A 196 4.30 -5.63 13.40
N GLY A 197 5.08 -4.71 13.97
CA GLY A 197 4.77 -4.09 15.25
C GLY A 197 3.54 -3.18 15.20
N GLU A 198 2.78 -3.10 16.31
CA GLU A 198 1.58 -2.26 16.33
C GLU A 198 1.99 -0.77 16.29
N ARG A 199 1.61 -0.07 15.22
CA ARG A 199 1.93 1.35 15.02
C ARG A 199 0.97 2.28 15.76
N LEU A 200 -0.25 1.81 16.05
CA LEU A 200 -1.25 2.46 16.90
C LEU A 200 -1.62 3.88 16.42
N ILE A 201 -1.72 4.08 15.11
CA ILE A 201 -2.12 5.34 14.48
C ILE A 201 -3.45 5.84 15.04
N GLU A 202 -4.44 4.97 15.24
CA GLU A 202 -5.73 5.35 15.83
C GLU A 202 -5.53 5.99 17.23
N GLY A 203 -4.73 5.33 18.08
CA GLY A 203 -4.39 5.84 19.40
C GLY A 203 -3.47 7.07 19.35
N LEU A 204 -2.57 7.17 18.38
CA LEU A 204 -1.66 8.30 18.20
C LEU A 204 -2.41 9.58 17.81
N LEU A 205 -3.57 9.47 17.17
CA LEU A 205 -4.41 10.61 16.80
C LEU A 205 -5.15 11.22 17.98
N LEU A 206 -5.34 10.48 19.08
CA LEU A 206 -6.01 11.01 20.26
C LEU A 206 -5.29 12.24 20.84
N ASP A 207 -6.08 13.25 21.21
CA ASP A 207 -5.63 14.56 21.72
C ASP A 207 -4.80 15.38 20.70
N LYS A 208 -4.68 14.93 19.46
CA LYS A 208 -4.08 15.73 18.39
C LYS A 208 -5.08 16.69 17.81
N ASP A 209 -4.54 17.79 17.32
CA ASP A 209 -5.30 18.71 16.48
C ASP A 209 -5.76 17.99 15.20
N PHE A 210 -7.04 18.11 14.85
CA PHE A 210 -7.60 17.34 13.73
C PHE A 210 -6.92 17.63 12.39
N HIS A 211 -6.32 18.82 12.20
CA HIS A 211 -5.55 19.13 10.99
C HIS A 211 -4.34 18.22 10.79
N GLN A 212 -3.85 17.58 11.85
CA GLN A 212 -2.73 16.65 11.76
C GLN A 212 -3.15 15.28 11.21
N ALA A 213 -4.43 14.93 11.21
CA ALA A 213 -4.87 13.59 10.85
C ALA A 213 -4.50 13.20 9.42
N PRO A 214 -4.77 14.00 8.37
CA PRO A 214 -4.40 13.62 7.00
C PRO A 214 -2.89 13.46 6.79
N PHE A 215 -2.08 14.20 7.55
CA PHE A 215 -0.62 14.06 7.52
C PHE A 215 -0.18 12.74 8.17
N ILE A 216 -0.71 12.43 9.35
CA ILE A 216 -0.34 11.23 10.12
C ILE A 216 -0.84 9.96 9.42
N THR A 217 -2.09 9.94 8.96
CA THR A 217 -2.67 8.76 8.33
C THR A 217 -2.06 8.46 6.98
N SER A 218 -1.57 9.45 6.24
CA SER A 218 -0.83 9.17 5.00
C SER A 218 0.51 8.46 5.26
N ARG A 219 0.95 8.30 6.52
CA ARG A 219 2.10 7.49 6.93
C ARG A 219 1.69 6.10 7.42
N ILE A 220 0.41 5.71 7.28
CA ILE A 220 -0.01 4.32 7.43
C ILE A 220 0.66 3.46 6.36
N CYS A 221 0.82 3.93 5.11
CA CYS A 221 1.48 3.14 4.07
C CYS A 221 2.11 4.05 3.03
N GLY A 222 3.27 3.67 2.51
CA GLY A 222 4.01 4.35 1.45
C GLY A 222 3.45 4.10 0.05
N ILE A 223 2.67 3.03 -0.15
CA ILE A 223 2.02 2.69 -1.43
C ILE A 223 0.65 3.36 -1.58
N CYS A 224 -0.19 3.36 -0.52
CA CYS A 224 -1.52 3.98 -0.53
C CYS A 224 -1.69 5.27 0.32
N PRO A 225 -0.72 6.20 0.37
CA PRO A 225 -0.79 7.38 1.24
C PRO A 225 -1.86 8.40 0.84
N VAL A 226 -2.17 8.53 -0.46
CA VAL A 226 -3.28 9.35 -0.98
C VAL A 226 -4.61 8.80 -0.49
N SER A 227 -4.83 7.48 -0.54
CA SER A 227 -6.09 6.90 -0.06
C SER A 227 -6.34 7.24 1.41
N HIS A 228 -5.34 7.07 2.28
CA HIS A 228 -5.46 7.44 3.69
C HIS A 228 -5.59 8.94 3.93
N ASN A 229 -4.90 9.75 3.13
CA ASN A 229 -4.99 11.21 3.22
C ASN A 229 -6.40 11.69 2.84
N LEU A 230 -6.91 11.25 1.69
CA LEU A 230 -8.24 11.64 1.19
C LEU A 230 -9.36 11.07 2.07
N ALA A 231 -9.27 9.80 2.52
CA ALA A 231 -10.24 9.24 3.46
C ALA A 231 -10.26 10.04 4.77
N SER A 232 -9.09 10.42 5.29
CA SER A 232 -8.98 11.28 6.46
C SER A 232 -9.59 12.67 6.23
N ILE A 233 -9.34 13.29 5.07
CA ILE A 233 -9.94 14.58 4.73
C ILE A 233 -11.46 14.47 4.63
N LYS A 234 -12.00 13.44 3.95
CA LYS A 234 -13.44 13.21 3.85
C LYS A 234 -14.10 13.03 5.21
N ALA A 235 -13.46 12.31 6.14
CA ALA A 235 -13.98 12.14 7.50
C ALA A 235 -14.09 13.47 8.26
N LEU A 236 -13.07 14.32 8.12
CA LEU A 236 -13.07 15.66 8.73
C LEU A 236 -14.05 16.62 8.05
N GLU A 237 -14.17 16.56 6.72
CA GLU A 237 -15.14 17.35 5.96
C GLU A 237 -16.58 16.97 6.30
N SER A 238 -16.84 15.68 6.46
CA SER A 238 -18.11 15.15 6.98
C SER A 238 -18.40 15.70 8.38
N ALA A 239 -17.44 15.62 9.30
CA ALA A 239 -17.60 16.13 10.67
C ALA A 239 -17.84 17.65 10.72
N LEU A 240 -17.16 18.42 9.88
CA LEU A 240 -17.20 19.88 9.87
C LEU A 240 -18.26 20.45 8.91
N ASN A 241 -19.05 19.59 8.25
CA ASN A 241 -20.01 19.95 7.20
C ASN A 241 -19.39 20.80 6.07
N ILE A 242 -18.15 20.49 5.69
CA ILE A 242 -17.45 21.15 4.59
C ILE A 242 -17.80 20.40 3.30
N GLN A 243 -18.34 21.12 2.32
CA GLN A 243 -18.64 20.56 1.01
C GLN A 243 -17.62 21.07 0.00
N PRO A 244 -16.69 20.22 -0.48
CA PRO A 244 -15.78 20.60 -1.56
C PRO A 244 -16.57 20.82 -2.85
N ASN A 245 -16.10 21.74 -3.69
CA ASN A 245 -16.72 21.97 -5.00
C ASN A 245 -16.32 20.86 -6.00
N GLU A 246 -16.97 20.86 -7.17
CA GLU A 246 -16.75 19.83 -8.19
C GLU A 246 -15.29 19.75 -8.68
N VAL A 247 -14.62 20.89 -8.87
CA VAL A 247 -13.20 20.92 -9.28
C VAL A 247 -12.32 20.20 -8.26
N VAL A 248 -12.56 20.42 -6.97
CA VAL A 248 -11.83 19.75 -5.89
C VAL A 248 -12.10 18.25 -5.92
N ILE A 249 -13.36 17.83 -6.10
CA ILE A 249 -13.73 16.41 -6.19
C ILE A 249 -13.04 15.75 -7.40
N GLN A 250 -13.09 16.37 -8.58
CA GLN A 250 -12.45 15.88 -9.80
C GLN A 250 -10.93 15.76 -9.65
N LEU A 251 -10.26 16.76 -9.05
CA LEU A 251 -8.82 16.69 -8.78
C LEU A 251 -8.46 15.60 -7.76
N ARG A 252 -9.30 15.39 -6.74
CA ARG A 252 -9.11 14.30 -5.77
C ARG A 252 -9.34 12.93 -6.41
N ARG A 253 -10.31 12.79 -7.32
CA ARG A 253 -10.51 11.59 -8.15
C ARG A 253 -9.26 11.32 -8.98
N LEU A 254 -8.78 12.31 -9.73
CA LEU A 254 -7.56 12.19 -10.54
C LEU A 254 -6.34 11.80 -9.70
N LEU A 255 -6.18 12.40 -8.51
CA LEU A 255 -5.10 12.05 -7.58
C LEU A 255 -5.23 10.59 -7.08
N LEU A 256 -6.45 10.15 -6.74
CA LEU A 256 -6.73 8.78 -6.34
C LEU A 256 -6.46 7.79 -7.48
N TYR A 257 -6.85 8.12 -8.72
CA TYR A 257 -6.61 7.29 -9.90
C TYR A 257 -5.11 7.10 -10.16
N GLY A 258 -4.33 8.18 -10.08
CA GLY A 258 -2.87 8.11 -10.17
C GLY A 258 -2.27 7.16 -9.14
N GLN A 259 -2.77 7.15 -7.90
CA GLN A 259 -2.31 6.22 -6.88
C GLN A 259 -2.73 4.77 -7.15
N ILE A 260 -3.96 4.55 -7.62
CA ILE A 260 -4.44 3.19 -7.93
C ILE A 260 -3.64 2.59 -9.08
N ILE A 261 -3.41 3.35 -10.15
CA ILE A 261 -2.56 2.95 -11.26
C ILE A 261 -1.15 2.61 -10.75
N HIS A 262 -0.55 3.52 -9.96
CA HIS A 262 0.80 3.32 -9.40
C HIS A 262 0.89 2.05 -8.55
N SER A 263 -0.08 1.82 -7.65
CA SER A 263 -0.13 0.67 -6.75
C SER A 263 -0.35 -0.63 -7.52
N HIS A 264 -1.32 -0.67 -8.44
CA HIS A 264 -1.62 -1.86 -9.22
C HIS A 264 -0.44 -2.26 -10.08
N LEU A 265 0.17 -1.30 -10.78
CA LEU A 265 1.32 -1.58 -11.61
C LEU A 265 2.48 -2.14 -10.79
N PHE A 266 2.74 -1.55 -9.62
CA PHE A 266 3.77 -2.02 -8.70
C PHE A 266 3.50 -3.49 -8.30
N HIS A 267 2.29 -3.78 -7.86
CA HIS A 267 1.88 -5.14 -7.48
C HIS A 267 1.99 -6.13 -8.65
N LEU A 268 1.44 -5.77 -9.81
CA LEU A 268 1.39 -6.64 -10.97
C LEU A 268 2.79 -7.04 -11.44
N PHE A 269 3.71 -6.07 -11.61
CA PHE A 269 5.02 -6.34 -12.21
C PHE A 269 6.07 -6.84 -11.22
N PHE A 270 6.09 -6.29 -10.00
CA PHE A 270 7.14 -6.61 -9.04
C PHE A 270 6.76 -7.74 -8.09
N LEU A 271 5.46 -7.93 -7.82
CA LEU A 271 4.99 -8.87 -6.81
C LEU A 271 4.34 -10.12 -7.41
N ALA A 272 3.38 -9.95 -8.32
CA ALA A 272 2.56 -11.05 -8.83
C ALA A 272 3.15 -11.74 -10.08
N LEU A 273 3.55 -10.97 -11.10
CA LEU A 273 4.08 -11.49 -12.37
C LEU A 273 5.28 -12.44 -12.23
N PRO A 274 6.23 -12.25 -11.28
CA PRO A 274 7.31 -13.21 -11.07
C PRO A 274 6.80 -14.65 -10.92
N ASP A 275 5.67 -14.86 -10.24
CA ASP A 275 5.14 -16.21 -10.01
C ASP A 275 4.63 -16.86 -11.31
N PHE A 276 3.96 -16.08 -12.18
CA PHE A 276 3.46 -16.58 -13.47
C PHE A 276 4.62 -16.93 -14.43
N LEU A 277 5.76 -16.27 -14.28
CA LEU A 277 6.96 -16.50 -15.08
C LEU A 277 7.94 -17.49 -14.42
N ASN A 278 7.59 -18.05 -13.25
CA ASN A 278 8.45 -18.91 -12.44
C ASN A 278 9.82 -18.24 -12.17
N LYS A 279 9.79 -16.97 -11.79
CA LYS A 279 10.92 -16.11 -11.44
C LYS A 279 10.91 -15.77 -9.96
N LYS A 280 12.09 -15.54 -9.41
CA LYS A 280 12.24 -15.28 -7.98
C LYS A 280 12.13 -13.81 -7.60
N SER A 281 12.25 -12.92 -8.58
CA SER A 281 12.26 -11.48 -8.35
C SER A 281 11.61 -10.68 -9.47
N GLY A 282 11.15 -9.47 -9.14
CA GLY A 282 10.76 -8.46 -10.14
C GLY A 282 11.93 -8.01 -11.02
N ILE A 283 13.17 -8.20 -10.57
CA ILE A 283 14.38 -7.92 -11.37
C ILE A 283 14.51 -8.93 -12.52
N GLU A 284 14.25 -10.21 -12.25
CA GLU A 284 14.25 -11.26 -13.27
C GLU A 284 13.11 -11.09 -14.30
N VAL A 285 12.01 -10.42 -13.92
CA VAL A 285 10.92 -10.07 -14.84
C VAL A 285 11.41 -9.12 -15.92
N ALA A 286 12.17 -8.07 -15.55
CA ALA A 286 12.73 -7.12 -16.51
C ALA A 286 13.59 -7.79 -17.59
N GLN A 287 14.27 -8.88 -17.26
CA GLN A 287 15.06 -9.67 -18.21
C GLN A 287 14.20 -10.64 -19.04
N ALA A 288 13.12 -11.17 -18.45
CA ALA A 288 12.29 -12.19 -19.07
C ALA A 288 11.27 -11.62 -20.08
N CYS A 289 10.72 -10.43 -19.80
CA CYS A 289 9.74 -9.74 -20.62
C CYS A 289 10.07 -8.23 -20.68
N PRO A 290 11.17 -7.84 -21.35
CA PRO A 290 11.67 -6.47 -21.33
C PRO A 290 10.70 -5.47 -21.95
N ALA A 291 9.96 -5.84 -23.00
CA ALA A 291 8.98 -4.95 -23.62
C ALA A 291 7.84 -4.60 -22.65
N GLU A 292 7.30 -5.61 -21.97
CA GLU A 292 6.27 -5.47 -20.95
C GLU A 292 6.80 -4.71 -19.71
N PHE A 293 8.06 -4.88 -19.37
CA PHE A 293 8.66 -4.11 -18.29
C PHE A 293 8.85 -2.63 -18.68
N HIS A 294 9.25 -2.33 -19.92
CA HIS A 294 9.37 -0.96 -20.40
C HIS A 294 8.03 -0.23 -20.44
N LEU A 295 6.97 -0.86 -20.94
CA LEU A 295 5.64 -0.25 -20.92
C LEU A 295 5.16 -0.02 -19.47
N ALA A 296 5.52 -0.92 -18.54
CA ALA A 296 5.21 -0.72 -17.13
C ALA A 296 5.90 0.55 -16.60
N LEU A 297 7.19 0.73 -16.86
CA LEU A 297 7.93 1.93 -16.43
C LEU A 297 7.31 3.22 -17.00
N ASN A 298 6.83 3.21 -18.24
CA ASN A 298 6.14 4.35 -18.86
C ASN A 298 4.80 4.66 -18.18
N ILE A 299 3.96 3.64 -17.98
CA ILE A 299 2.69 3.78 -17.23
C ILE A 299 2.96 4.30 -15.81
N LYS A 300 4.01 3.79 -15.14
CA LYS A 300 4.45 4.24 -13.82
C LYS A 300 4.77 5.73 -13.84
N ARG A 301 5.57 6.17 -14.82
CA ARG A 301 5.99 7.57 -14.99
C ARG A 301 4.78 8.50 -15.13
N VAL A 302 3.75 8.12 -15.89
CA VAL A 302 2.51 8.90 -16.02
C VAL A 302 1.78 8.98 -14.68
N SER A 303 1.62 7.86 -13.97
CA SER A 303 0.98 7.83 -12.66
C SER A 303 1.70 8.70 -11.61
N GLU A 304 3.03 8.68 -11.58
CA GLU A 304 3.85 9.55 -10.72
C GLU A 304 3.72 11.03 -11.07
N LYS A 305 3.61 11.35 -12.38
CA LYS A 305 3.38 12.73 -12.82
C LYS A 305 2.02 13.21 -12.33
N ILE A 306 0.97 12.39 -12.39
CA ILE A 306 -0.35 12.72 -11.79
C ILE A 306 -0.19 13.00 -10.29
N LEU A 307 0.44 12.07 -9.55
CA LEU A 307 0.64 12.19 -8.11
C LEU A 307 1.42 13.48 -7.73
N SER A 308 2.50 13.78 -8.46
CA SER A 308 3.33 14.97 -8.19
C SER A 308 2.67 16.29 -8.59
N VAL A 309 1.96 16.34 -9.73
CA VAL A 309 1.27 17.56 -10.19
C VAL A 309 0.09 17.91 -9.29
N ILE A 310 -0.72 16.92 -8.91
CA ILE A 310 -1.95 17.14 -8.14
C ILE A 310 -1.69 17.09 -6.63
N GLY A 311 -0.90 16.12 -6.17
CA GLY A 311 -0.63 15.88 -4.75
C GLY A 311 0.64 16.56 -4.22
N GLY A 312 1.52 17.04 -5.10
CA GLY A 312 2.78 17.72 -4.77
C GLY A 312 3.98 16.80 -4.60
N GLN A 313 3.77 15.53 -4.27
CA GLN A 313 4.79 14.50 -4.13
C GLN A 313 4.20 13.14 -4.54
N VAL A 314 5.06 12.21 -4.98
CA VAL A 314 4.64 10.84 -5.35
C VAL A 314 4.18 10.05 -4.13
N ILE A 315 4.92 10.16 -3.02
CA ILE A 315 4.63 9.49 -1.75
C ILE A 315 4.33 10.58 -0.72
N HIS A 316 3.27 10.38 0.06
CA HIS A 316 2.74 11.33 1.04
C HIS A 316 2.31 12.68 0.41
N PRO A 317 1.06 12.82 -0.07
CA PRO A 317 0.60 14.07 -0.67
C PRO A 317 0.72 15.24 0.32
N THR A 318 1.07 16.42 -0.21
CA THR A 318 1.33 17.64 0.57
C THR A 318 0.45 18.81 0.16
N LEU A 319 -0.22 18.75 -1.01
CA LEU A 319 -1.06 19.84 -1.51
C LEU A 319 -2.53 19.71 -1.11
N THR A 320 -2.99 18.54 -0.71
CA THR A 320 -4.38 18.29 -0.28
C THR A 320 -4.67 18.92 1.08
N THR A 321 -5.84 19.56 1.23
CA THR A 321 -6.31 20.13 2.50
C THR A 321 -7.83 20.04 2.62
N LEU A 322 -8.39 20.42 3.78
CA LEU A 322 -9.84 20.48 3.98
C LEU A 322 -10.47 21.48 2.99
N GLY A 323 -11.53 21.06 2.32
CA GLY A 323 -12.25 21.84 1.32
C GLY A 323 -11.52 22.04 0.00
N GLY A 324 -10.26 21.61 -0.17
CA GLY A 324 -9.52 21.88 -1.41
C GLY A 324 -8.05 21.49 -1.42
N PHE A 325 -7.24 22.36 -2.03
CA PHE A 325 -5.79 22.20 -2.18
C PHE A 325 -5.07 23.49 -1.77
N HIS A 326 -3.89 23.37 -1.16
CA HIS A 326 -2.97 24.49 -0.91
C HIS A 326 -2.49 25.14 -2.21
N ARG A 327 -2.45 24.37 -3.30
CA ARG A 327 -2.17 24.87 -4.64
C ARG A 327 -2.84 23.96 -5.67
N PHE A 328 -3.60 24.57 -6.56
CA PHE A 328 -4.20 23.88 -7.71
C PHE A 328 -3.20 23.73 -8.86
N PRO A 329 -3.32 22.69 -9.70
CA PRO A 329 -2.46 22.53 -10.87
C PRO A 329 -2.71 23.64 -11.90
N GLY A 330 -1.63 24.06 -12.58
CA GLY A 330 -1.73 24.98 -13.71
C GLY A 330 -2.29 24.28 -14.95
N GLN A 331 -2.92 25.06 -15.84
CA GLN A 331 -3.48 24.57 -17.12
C GLN A 331 -2.42 23.93 -18.02
N GLU A 332 -1.18 24.45 -18.03
CA GLU A 332 -0.07 23.83 -18.75
C GLU A 332 0.29 22.45 -18.19
N GLN A 333 0.30 22.30 -16.87
CA GLN A 333 0.58 21.01 -16.22
C GLN A 333 -0.52 19.98 -16.49
N LEU A 334 -1.79 20.42 -16.50
CA LEU A 334 -2.92 19.57 -16.88
C LEU A 334 -2.85 19.16 -18.36
N ASN A 335 -2.50 20.08 -19.25
CA ASN A 335 -2.31 19.78 -20.67
C ASN A 335 -1.12 18.81 -20.90
N GLU A 336 0.00 18.99 -20.18
CA GLU A 336 1.10 18.03 -20.21
C GLU A 336 0.63 16.62 -19.79
N LEU A 337 -0.11 16.51 -18.69
CA LEU A 337 -0.68 15.24 -18.23
C LEU A 337 -1.60 14.60 -19.28
N LEU A 338 -2.45 15.40 -19.91
CA LEU A 338 -3.32 14.93 -20.99
C LEU A 338 -2.51 14.32 -22.13
N GLN A 339 -1.46 15.00 -22.60
CA GLN A 339 -0.62 14.50 -23.68
C GLN A 339 0.12 13.21 -23.28
N GLU A 340 0.61 13.14 -22.05
CA GLU A 340 1.28 11.94 -21.53
C GLU A 340 0.32 10.74 -21.48
N LEU A 341 -0.92 10.94 -21.02
CA LEU A 341 -1.95 9.89 -21.02
C LEU A 341 -2.30 9.45 -22.43
N VAL A 342 -2.49 10.38 -23.37
CA VAL A 342 -2.79 10.08 -24.78
C VAL A 342 -1.66 9.26 -25.40
N ASN A 343 -0.40 9.62 -25.13
CA ASN A 343 0.76 8.94 -25.71
C ASN A 343 1.02 7.55 -25.10
N THR A 344 0.47 7.25 -23.93
CA THR A 344 0.74 5.99 -23.20
C THR A 344 -0.50 5.08 -23.09
N ILE A 345 -1.67 5.48 -23.60
CA ILE A 345 -2.89 4.66 -23.47
C ILE A 345 -2.79 3.31 -24.21
N ASP A 346 -2.12 3.26 -25.37
CA ASP A 346 -1.92 2.01 -26.12
C ASP A 346 -1.05 1.01 -25.33
N GLU A 347 -0.08 1.51 -24.56
CA GLU A 347 0.72 0.69 -23.65
C GLU A 347 -0.12 0.14 -22.49
N ALA A 348 -1.10 0.90 -21.99
CA ALA A 348 -2.07 0.40 -21.00
C ALA A 348 -3.00 -0.68 -21.60
N GLU A 349 -3.35 -0.60 -22.89
CA GLU A 349 -4.05 -1.68 -23.59
C GLU A 349 -3.19 -2.94 -23.70
N ASP A 350 -1.92 -2.79 -24.08
CA ASP A 350 -0.98 -3.90 -24.21
C ASP A 350 -0.73 -4.58 -22.85
N LEU A 351 -0.69 -3.82 -21.75
CA LEU A 351 -0.67 -4.37 -20.40
C LEU A 351 -1.87 -5.29 -20.15
N VAL A 352 -3.10 -4.84 -20.46
CA VAL A 352 -4.30 -5.67 -20.28
C VAL A 352 -4.25 -6.92 -21.15
N ARG A 353 -3.83 -6.79 -22.41
CA ARG A 353 -3.66 -7.93 -23.33
C ARG A 353 -2.67 -8.94 -22.78
N PHE A 354 -1.53 -8.49 -22.28
CA PHE A 354 -0.51 -9.35 -21.69
C PHE A 354 -1.06 -10.12 -20.50
N PHE A 355 -1.68 -9.43 -19.52
CA PHE A 355 -2.27 -10.09 -18.34
C PHE A 355 -3.44 -11.02 -18.70
N ALA A 356 -4.17 -10.75 -19.78
CA ALA A 356 -5.20 -11.63 -20.31
C ALA A 356 -4.64 -12.96 -20.88
N THR A 357 -3.36 -13.00 -21.27
CA THR A 357 -2.71 -14.24 -21.77
C THR A 357 -2.17 -15.15 -20.67
N LEU A 358 -2.08 -14.65 -19.43
CA LEU A 358 -1.51 -15.41 -18.32
C LEU A 358 -2.37 -16.63 -17.95
N LYS A 359 -1.71 -17.68 -17.48
CA LYS A 359 -2.38 -18.91 -17.03
C LYS A 359 -2.68 -18.82 -15.54
N TYR A 360 -3.90 -18.41 -15.22
CA TYR A 360 -4.37 -18.32 -13.84
C TYR A 360 -4.61 -19.71 -13.24
N PRO A 361 -4.20 -19.95 -11.96
CA PRO A 361 -4.55 -21.18 -11.27
C PRO A 361 -6.06 -21.40 -11.21
N ALA A 362 -6.49 -22.63 -11.47
CA ALA A 362 -7.91 -22.98 -11.47
C ALA A 362 -8.42 -23.14 -10.03
N PHE A 363 -8.99 -22.09 -9.47
CA PHE A 363 -9.62 -22.10 -8.14
C PHE A 363 -10.78 -21.11 -8.14
N GLU A 364 -11.99 -21.60 -7.85
CA GLU A 364 -13.20 -20.78 -7.84
C GLU A 364 -13.89 -20.99 -6.51
N ARG A 365 -14.37 -19.89 -5.93
CA ARG A 365 -15.18 -19.94 -4.71
C ARG A 365 -16.14 -18.76 -4.69
N GLU A 366 -17.42 -19.07 -4.50
CA GLU A 366 -18.40 -18.05 -4.18
C GLU A 366 -18.08 -17.37 -2.84
N THR A 367 -17.93 -16.05 -2.87
CA THR A 367 -17.76 -15.21 -1.69
C THR A 367 -18.59 -13.94 -1.81
N GLU A 368 -18.76 -13.25 -0.69
CA GLU A 368 -19.35 -11.92 -0.67
C GLU A 368 -18.32 -10.90 -1.19
N TYR A 369 -18.70 -10.03 -2.12
CA TYR A 369 -17.84 -8.95 -2.60
C TYR A 369 -18.44 -7.60 -2.21
N LEU A 370 -17.64 -6.71 -1.62
CA LEU A 370 -18.04 -5.34 -1.33
C LEU A 370 -17.27 -4.34 -2.20
N ALA A 371 -17.97 -3.29 -2.62
CA ALA A 371 -17.41 -2.14 -3.30
C ALA A 371 -18.29 -0.90 -3.03
N LEU A 372 -17.74 0.29 -3.26
CA LEU A 372 -18.54 1.50 -3.40
C LEU A 372 -19.32 1.53 -4.72
N GLU A 373 -20.53 2.05 -4.69
CA GLU A 373 -21.39 2.34 -5.84
C GLU A 373 -22.01 3.74 -5.71
N SER A 374 -21.98 4.51 -6.80
CA SER A 374 -22.67 5.79 -6.90
C SER A 374 -23.44 5.87 -8.22
N GLN A 375 -24.03 7.03 -8.52
CA GLN A 375 -24.65 7.27 -9.81
C GLN A 375 -23.62 7.40 -10.96
N ASN A 376 -22.33 7.55 -10.63
CA ASN A 376 -21.25 7.90 -11.56
C ASN A 376 -20.53 6.69 -12.19
N GLY A 377 -21.21 5.55 -12.34
CA GLY A 377 -20.60 4.35 -12.94
C GLY A 377 -19.58 3.67 -12.02
N TYR A 378 -18.43 3.26 -12.57
CA TYR A 378 -17.38 2.55 -11.84
C TYR A 378 -16.70 3.48 -10.82
N GLU A 379 -17.13 3.39 -9.57
CA GLU A 379 -16.86 4.41 -8.56
C GLU A 379 -15.66 4.08 -7.65
N PHE A 380 -14.91 5.11 -7.27
CA PHE A 380 -13.75 5.00 -6.37
C PHE A 380 -13.72 6.02 -5.23
N TYR A 381 -14.42 7.15 -5.33
CA TYR A 381 -14.25 8.26 -4.39
C TYR A 381 -15.43 8.44 -3.42
N GLU A 382 -16.65 8.10 -3.81
CA GLU A 382 -17.86 8.34 -3.00
C GLU A 382 -18.96 7.31 -3.26
N GLY A 383 -20.12 7.46 -2.61
CA GLY A 383 -21.27 6.55 -2.80
C GLY A 383 -21.56 5.66 -1.60
N GLU A 384 -22.44 4.68 -1.82
CA GLU A 384 -22.83 3.68 -0.82
C GLU A 384 -22.05 2.38 -1.03
N VAL A 385 -21.89 1.59 0.04
CA VAL A 385 -21.22 0.30 -0.05
C VAL A 385 -22.26 -0.77 -0.41
N VAL A 386 -21.98 -1.56 -1.45
CA VAL A 386 -22.88 -2.59 -1.97
C VAL A 386 -22.31 -3.99 -1.79
N SER A 387 -23.17 -4.99 -1.62
CA SER A 387 -22.80 -6.40 -1.45
C SER A 387 -23.36 -7.29 -2.56
N THR A 388 -22.56 -8.20 -3.10
CA THR A 388 -23.04 -9.20 -4.10
C THR A 388 -24.01 -10.22 -3.49
N ARG A 389 -24.10 -10.31 -2.16
CA ARG A 389 -25.12 -11.11 -1.46
C ARG A 389 -26.43 -10.34 -1.23
N GLY A 390 -26.54 -9.14 -1.78
CA GLY A 390 -27.66 -8.23 -1.60
C GLY A 390 -27.45 -7.28 -0.42
N GLY A 391 -28.10 -6.13 -0.52
CA GLY A 391 -28.00 -5.06 0.47
C GLY A 391 -27.02 -3.95 0.06
N ARG A 392 -27.25 -2.78 0.66
CA ARG A 392 -26.42 -1.59 0.54
C ARG A 392 -26.47 -0.82 1.84
N PHE A 393 -25.40 -0.11 2.16
CA PHE A 393 -25.34 0.72 3.35
C PHE A 393 -24.51 1.98 3.10
N ALA A 394 -24.95 3.08 3.71
CA ALA A 394 -24.19 4.31 3.75
C ALA A 394 -22.88 4.09 4.54
N PRO A 395 -21.75 4.69 4.13
CA PRO A 395 -20.47 4.50 4.80
C PRO A 395 -20.48 4.74 6.31
N GLU A 396 -21.34 5.63 6.81
CA GLU A 396 -21.50 5.94 8.24
C GLU A 396 -21.94 4.72 9.06
N ASN A 397 -22.49 3.69 8.43
CA ASN A 397 -22.93 2.46 9.09
C ASN A 397 -21.89 1.34 9.08
N TYR A 398 -20.67 1.57 8.58
CA TYR A 398 -19.66 0.51 8.40
C TYR A 398 -19.37 -0.29 9.67
N GLN A 399 -19.33 0.33 10.86
CA GLN A 399 -19.07 -0.36 12.14
C GLN A 399 -20.20 -1.32 12.55
N LYS A 400 -21.41 -1.14 12.02
CA LYS A 400 -22.54 -2.06 12.24
C LYS A 400 -22.41 -3.28 11.32
N GLU A 401 -21.96 -3.05 10.10
CA GLU A 401 -21.88 -4.03 9.02
C GLU A 401 -20.62 -4.89 9.12
N ILE A 402 -19.47 -4.29 9.45
CA ILE A 402 -18.16 -4.95 9.50
C ILE A 402 -17.72 -5.02 10.96
N LYS A 403 -17.47 -6.23 11.46
CA LYS A 403 -16.93 -6.46 12.80
C LYS A 403 -15.45 -6.79 12.72
N GLU A 404 -14.66 -6.14 13.56
CA GLU A 404 -13.24 -6.46 13.71
C GLU A 404 -13.05 -7.45 14.87
N GLU A 405 -12.31 -8.52 14.61
CA GLU A 405 -11.92 -9.51 15.60
C GLU A 405 -10.41 -9.49 15.81
N ILE A 406 -10.00 -9.58 17.08
CA ILE A 406 -8.58 -9.65 17.43
C ILE A 406 -8.16 -11.12 17.49
N ARG A 407 -7.02 -11.43 16.88
CA ARG A 407 -6.41 -12.77 16.92
C ARG A 407 -5.17 -12.73 17.82
N PRO A 408 -5.07 -13.57 18.87
CA PRO A 408 -3.91 -13.55 19.77
C PRO A 408 -2.56 -13.76 19.07
N TYR A 409 -2.58 -14.47 17.94
CA TYR A 409 -1.40 -14.76 17.12
C TYR A 409 -1.11 -13.70 16.07
N SER A 410 -1.83 -12.58 15.95
CA SER A 410 -1.59 -11.57 14.90
C SER A 410 -1.64 -10.16 15.48
N THR A 411 -0.83 -9.23 14.99
CA THR A 411 -0.97 -7.80 15.33
C THR A 411 -2.10 -7.13 14.55
N ALA A 412 -2.52 -7.69 13.43
CA ALA A 412 -3.67 -7.18 12.69
C ALA A 412 -5.00 -7.64 13.29
N LYS A 413 -5.97 -6.73 13.32
CA LYS A 413 -7.39 -7.08 13.46
C LYS A 413 -7.86 -7.82 12.20
N VAL A 414 -8.97 -8.55 12.28
CA VAL A 414 -9.57 -9.26 11.16
C VAL A 414 -11.01 -8.82 10.97
N GLY A 415 -11.32 -8.25 9.81
CA GLY A 415 -12.68 -7.87 9.44
C GLY A 415 -13.56 -9.09 9.12
N ARG A 416 -14.79 -9.08 9.62
CA ARG A 416 -15.80 -10.12 9.37
C ARG A 416 -17.20 -9.54 9.17
N ARG A 417 -17.87 -10.09 8.15
CA ARG A 417 -19.32 -9.97 7.89
C ARG A 417 -20.03 -11.32 7.96
N SER A 418 -19.33 -12.37 7.55
CA SER A 418 -19.80 -13.75 7.58
C SER A 418 -18.68 -14.70 8.00
N PRO A 419 -19.00 -15.93 8.46
CA PRO A 419 -17.98 -16.92 8.79
C PRO A 419 -17.04 -17.28 7.63
N SER A 420 -17.47 -17.10 6.38
CA SER A 420 -16.68 -17.39 5.17
C SER A 420 -15.82 -16.21 4.68
N GLY A 421 -15.75 -15.13 5.45
CA GLY A 421 -15.12 -13.88 5.02
C GLY A 421 -15.92 -13.13 3.95
N PHE A 422 -15.33 -12.06 3.44
CA PHE A 422 -15.78 -11.28 2.29
C PHE A 422 -14.57 -10.67 1.58
N PHE A 423 -14.71 -10.31 0.31
CA PHE A 423 -13.65 -9.81 -0.55
C PHE A 423 -13.88 -8.32 -0.87
N VAL A 424 -12.82 -7.52 -0.75
CA VAL A 424 -12.72 -6.16 -1.28
C VAL A 424 -11.52 -6.05 -2.23
N GLY A 425 -11.54 -5.09 -3.16
CA GLY A 425 -10.45 -4.88 -4.13
C GLY A 425 -10.93 -4.87 -5.58
N ALA A 426 -9.99 -4.93 -6.53
CA ALA A 426 -10.29 -4.77 -7.96
C ALA A 426 -11.30 -5.82 -8.46
N LEU A 427 -11.18 -7.08 -8.04
CA LEU A 427 -12.13 -8.12 -8.41
C LEU A 427 -13.53 -7.89 -7.82
N ALA A 428 -13.64 -7.29 -6.63
CA ALA A 428 -14.93 -6.93 -6.06
C ALA A 428 -15.60 -5.81 -6.85
N ARG A 429 -14.85 -4.75 -7.15
CA ARG A 429 -15.34 -3.63 -7.97
C ARG A 429 -15.72 -4.11 -9.37
N LEU A 430 -14.93 -4.97 -9.99
CA LEU A 430 -15.25 -5.57 -11.29
C LEU A 430 -16.54 -6.40 -11.25
N ASN A 431 -16.77 -7.19 -10.19
CA ASN A 431 -18.01 -7.97 -10.03
C ASN A 431 -19.27 -7.08 -9.98
N HIS A 432 -19.18 -5.89 -9.37
CA HIS A 432 -20.30 -4.94 -9.31
C HIS A 432 -20.42 -4.12 -10.60
N HIS A 433 -19.29 -3.67 -11.15
CA HIS A 433 -19.24 -2.55 -12.09
C HIS A 433 -18.79 -2.94 -13.50
N TYR A 434 -18.71 -4.24 -13.83
CA TYR A 434 -18.30 -4.72 -15.16
C TYR A 434 -19.04 -4.04 -16.32
N ASN A 435 -20.34 -3.78 -16.16
CA ASN A 435 -21.13 -3.16 -17.21
C ASN A 435 -20.81 -1.68 -17.42
N GLN A 436 -20.24 -1.01 -16.41
CA GLN A 436 -19.88 0.40 -16.39
C GLN A 436 -18.40 0.63 -16.73
N LEU A 437 -17.64 -0.42 -17.05
CA LEU A 437 -16.29 -0.29 -17.59
C LEU A 437 -16.29 0.58 -18.85
N ASN A 438 -15.22 1.35 -19.00
CA ASN A 438 -14.99 2.13 -20.20
C ASN A 438 -14.81 1.23 -21.45
N PRO A 439 -15.14 1.74 -22.65
CA PRO A 439 -15.27 0.91 -23.85
C PRO A 439 -14.01 0.12 -24.20
N LYS A 440 -12.80 0.72 -24.12
CA LYS A 440 -11.56 0.00 -24.44
C LYS A 440 -11.32 -1.10 -23.43
N ALA A 441 -11.37 -0.78 -22.13
CA ALA A 441 -11.19 -1.76 -21.06
C ALA A 441 -12.16 -2.94 -21.17
N LYS A 442 -13.45 -2.68 -21.42
CA LYS A 442 -14.49 -3.71 -21.56
C LYS A 442 -14.25 -4.63 -22.77
N ALA A 443 -13.92 -4.05 -23.92
CA ALA A 443 -13.71 -4.80 -25.17
C ALA A 443 -12.53 -5.77 -25.08
N LEU A 444 -11.50 -5.47 -24.29
CA LEU A 444 -10.33 -6.34 -24.14
C LEU A 444 -10.62 -7.59 -23.32
N ILE A 445 -11.58 -7.55 -22.39
CA ILE A 445 -11.81 -8.66 -21.45
C ILE A 445 -13.10 -9.44 -21.69
N GLU A 446 -14.05 -8.95 -22.47
CA GLU A 446 -15.36 -9.59 -22.66
C GLU A 446 -15.29 -11.05 -23.17
N ASN A 447 -14.21 -11.38 -23.89
CA ASN A 447 -13.95 -12.72 -24.43
C ASN A 447 -12.95 -13.53 -23.59
N VAL A 448 -12.34 -12.92 -22.57
CA VAL A 448 -11.32 -13.53 -21.71
C VAL A 448 -11.91 -13.94 -20.37
N LEU A 449 -12.72 -13.07 -19.78
CA LEU A 449 -13.24 -13.23 -18.44
C LEU A 449 -14.75 -12.93 -18.43
N LYS A 450 -15.56 -13.85 -17.92
CA LYS A 450 -17.03 -13.71 -17.87
C LYS A 450 -17.54 -13.70 -16.43
N PRO A 451 -18.56 -12.88 -16.11
CA PRO A 451 -19.17 -12.89 -14.79
C PRO A 451 -19.94 -14.21 -14.55
N PRO A 452 -20.07 -14.68 -13.29
CA PRO A 452 -19.52 -14.06 -12.07
C PRO A 452 -18.01 -14.31 -11.91
N PHE A 453 -17.26 -13.31 -11.44
CA PHE A 453 -15.80 -13.40 -11.32
C PHE A 453 -15.41 -13.93 -9.93
N ILE A 454 -15.41 -15.25 -9.78
CA ILE A 454 -15.26 -15.95 -8.48
C ILE A 454 -13.90 -16.63 -8.27
N ASN A 455 -12.95 -16.41 -9.18
CA ASN A 455 -11.57 -16.89 -9.02
C ASN A 455 -10.69 -15.75 -8.46
N PRO A 456 -10.19 -15.84 -7.22
CA PRO A 456 -9.39 -14.78 -6.59
C PRO A 456 -8.10 -14.48 -7.37
N PHE A 457 -7.54 -15.44 -8.11
CA PHE A 457 -6.36 -15.21 -8.95
C PHE A 457 -6.63 -14.22 -10.09
N HIS A 458 -7.90 -14.06 -10.51
CA HIS A 458 -8.29 -13.07 -11.52
C HIS A 458 -8.28 -11.63 -10.98
N ASN A 459 -8.02 -11.40 -9.69
CA ASN A 459 -7.84 -10.06 -9.16
C ASN A 459 -6.67 -9.33 -9.85
N ASN A 460 -5.60 -10.05 -10.22
CA ASN A 460 -4.49 -9.47 -10.98
C ASN A 460 -4.93 -8.97 -12.37
N LEU A 461 -5.79 -9.73 -13.07
CA LEU A 461 -6.37 -9.28 -14.34
C LEU A 461 -7.31 -8.09 -14.11
N ALA A 462 -8.11 -8.12 -13.05
CA ALA A 462 -8.99 -7.00 -12.70
C ALA A 462 -8.19 -5.70 -12.43
N GLN A 463 -7.03 -5.79 -11.74
CA GLN A 463 -6.14 -4.64 -11.54
C GLN A 463 -5.57 -4.11 -12.86
N ALA A 464 -5.17 -4.99 -13.78
CA ALA A 464 -4.72 -4.59 -15.12
C ALA A 464 -5.84 -3.84 -15.88
N VAL A 465 -7.07 -4.34 -15.81
CA VAL A 465 -8.25 -3.69 -16.41
C VAL A 465 -8.54 -2.34 -15.78
N GLU A 466 -8.44 -2.23 -14.45
CA GLU A 466 -8.60 -0.97 -13.73
C GLU A 466 -7.55 0.06 -14.15
N ILE A 467 -6.30 -0.34 -14.42
CA ILE A 467 -5.28 0.59 -14.94
C ILE A 467 -5.78 1.26 -16.23
N LEU A 468 -6.21 0.48 -17.23
CA LEU A 468 -6.69 1.03 -18.50
C LEU A 468 -7.97 1.86 -18.30
N HIS A 469 -8.93 1.35 -17.51
CA HIS A 469 -10.15 2.08 -17.20
C HIS A 469 -9.86 3.46 -16.59
N LEU A 470 -8.89 3.52 -15.66
CA LEU A 470 -8.49 4.75 -14.99
C LEU A 470 -7.66 5.68 -15.88
N PHE A 471 -6.96 5.17 -16.89
CA PHE A 471 -6.38 6.00 -17.95
C PHE A 471 -7.48 6.72 -18.75
N GLU A 472 -8.52 5.98 -19.19
CA GLU A 472 -9.67 6.54 -19.89
C GLU A 472 -10.41 7.58 -19.03
N GLU A 473 -10.63 7.29 -17.73
CA GLU A 473 -11.24 8.25 -16.80
C GLU A 473 -10.36 9.47 -16.54
N SER A 474 -9.03 9.30 -16.45
CA SER A 474 -8.12 10.41 -16.24
C SER A 474 -8.10 11.37 -17.43
N LEU A 475 -8.14 10.84 -18.66
CA LEU A 475 -8.29 11.65 -19.88
C LEU A 475 -9.57 12.48 -19.83
N ARG A 476 -10.71 11.83 -19.58
CA ARG A 476 -12.02 12.49 -19.49
C ARG A 476 -12.04 13.59 -18.42
N LEU A 477 -11.54 13.30 -17.22
CA LEU A 477 -11.51 14.27 -16.13
C LEU A 477 -10.61 15.47 -16.43
N ILE A 478 -9.44 15.25 -17.07
CA ILE A 478 -8.56 16.36 -17.42
C ILE A 478 -9.20 17.25 -18.50
N ASP A 479 -9.84 16.68 -19.52
CA ASP A 479 -10.56 17.46 -20.53
C ASP A 479 -11.67 18.33 -19.91
N GLU A 480 -12.43 17.77 -18.96
CA GLU A 480 -13.44 18.52 -18.20
C GLU A 480 -12.82 19.64 -17.36
N LEU A 481 -11.73 19.36 -16.64
CA LEU A 481 -11.01 20.34 -15.82
C LEU A 481 -10.43 21.48 -16.66
N MET A 482 -9.95 21.20 -17.89
CA MET A 482 -9.40 22.19 -18.82
C MET A 482 -10.47 23.14 -19.35
N THR A 483 -11.72 22.69 -19.49
CA THR A 483 -12.84 23.53 -19.93
C THR A 483 -13.57 24.23 -18.78
N THR A 484 -13.28 23.84 -17.54
CA THR A 484 -13.92 24.41 -16.35
C THR A 484 -13.46 25.85 -16.09
N PRO A 485 -14.38 26.80 -15.82
CA PRO A 485 -14.03 28.20 -15.54
C PRO A 485 -13.01 28.34 -14.41
N LYS A 486 -11.95 29.15 -14.64
CA LYS A 486 -10.90 29.43 -13.65
C LYS A 486 -11.42 29.98 -12.32
N SER A 487 -12.60 30.60 -12.32
CA SER A 487 -13.26 31.08 -11.09
C SER A 487 -13.68 29.98 -10.12
N LEU A 488 -13.79 28.72 -10.57
CA LEU A 488 -14.11 27.56 -9.73
C LEU A 488 -12.85 26.92 -9.10
N TYR A 489 -11.67 27.32 -9.58
CA TYR A 489 -10.40 27.00 -8.92
C TYR A 489 -10.21 28.03 -7.81
N HIS A 490 -10.57 27.67 -6.58
CA HIS A 490 -10.38 28.54 -5.42
C HIS A 490 -8.90 28.88 -5.23
N LYS A 491 -8.63 30.07 -4.68
CA LYS A 491 -7.30 30.33 -4.10
C LYS A 491 -7.20 29.67 -2.72
N ALA A 492 -5.98 29.39 -2.26
CA ALA A 492 -5.76 28.78 -0.95
C ALA A 492 -6.31 29.64 0.20
N GLU A 493 -6.38 30.95 0.01
CA GLU A 493 -6.94 31.92 0.96
C GLU A 493 -8.48 31.98 0.94
N GLU A 494 -9.12 31.31 -0.02
CA GLU A 494 -10.59 31.25 -0.21
C GLU A 494 -11.19 29.94 0.29
N LEU A 495 -10.41 29.11 1.00
CA LEU A 495 -10.90 27.86 1.58
C LEU A 495 -12.06 28.11 2.56
N PRO A 496 -13.01 27.17 2.69
CA PRO A 496 -14.19 27.37 3.52
C PRO A 496 -13.82 27.71 4.97
N SER A 497 -14.39 28.79 5.50
CA SER A 497 -14.34 29.04 6.94
C SER A 497 -15.28 28.06 7.64
N TYR A 498 -14.78 27.33 8.64
CA TYR A 498 -15.58 26.43 9.48
C TYR A 498 -15.43 26.81 10.95
N SER A 499 -16.50 26.61 11.72
CA SER A 499 -16.46 26.71 13.17
C SER A 499 -16.19 25.35 13.78
N VAL A 500 -15.22 25.27 14.68
CA VAL A 500 -14.95 24.03 15.39
C VAL A 500 -15.98 23.86 16.51
N SER A 501 -16.81 22.82 16.38
CA SER A 501 -17.69 22.32 17.43
C SER A 501 -17.44 20.82 17.61
N ALA A 502 -17.93 20.26 18.71
CA ALA A 502 -17.91 18.81 18.86
C ALA A 502 -18.71 18.17 17.71
N ALA A 503 -18.07 17.25 16.98
CA ALA A 503 -18.63 16.64 15.78
C ALA A 503 -17.97 15.29 15.49
N GLU A 504 -18.59 14.48 14.65
CA GLU A 504 -18.03 13.23 14.17
C GLU A 504 -18.32 13.04 12.68
N GLY A 505 -17.47 12.29 12.00
CA GLY A 505 -17.61 12.09 10.55
C GLY A 505 -16.89 10.85 10.07
N VAL A 506 -17.38 10.30 8.97
CA VAL A 506 -16.82 9.12 8.30
C VAL A 506 -16.35 9.53 6.91
N GLY A 507 -15.15 9.09 6.57
CA GLY A 507 -14.58 9.18 5.24
C GLY A 507 -14.44 7.77 4.66
N CYS A 508 -14.97 7.58 3.46
CA CYS A 508 -14.93 6.30 2.76
C CYS A 508 -14.57 6.52 1.29
N LEU A 509 -13.70 5.66 0.77
CA LEU A 509 -13.31 5.60 -0.64
C LEU A 509 -12.76 4.21 -0.99
N GLU A 510 -12.56 3.92 -2.26
CA GLU A 510 -11.85 2.74 -2.73
C GLU A 510 -10.35 3.02 -2.79
N ALA A 511 -9.60 2.42 -1.89
CA ALA A 511 -8.16 2.29 -2.02
C ALA A 511 -7.84 1.21 -3.08
N PRO A 512 -6.58 1.09 -3.55
CA PRO A 512 -6.22 0.11 -4.57
C PRO A 512 -6.67 -1.32 -4.19
N ARG A 513 -6.50 -1.67 -2.91
CA ARG A 513 -6.78 -2.99 -2.34
C ARG A 513 -8.22 -3.19 -1.86
N GLY A 514 -9.09 -2.18 -2.01
CA GLY A 514 -10.51 -2.24 -1.64
C GLY A 514 -11.01 -1.03 -0.84
N THR A 515 -12.23 -1.13 -0.32
CA THR A 515 -12.88 -0.04 0.43
C THR A 515 -12.09 0.30 1.70
N LEU A 516 -11.87 1.59 1.97
CA LEU A 516 -11.14 2.13 3.11
C LEU A 516 -12.06 3.06 3.92
N TYR A 517 -12.11 2.86 5.24
CA TYR A 517 -12.90 3.67 6.16
C TYR A 517 -12.01 4.41 7.14
N HIS A 518 -12.29 5.69 7.36
CA HIS A 518 -11.73 6.51 8.43
C HIS A 518 -12.88 7.16 9.20
N TYR A 519 -12.84 7.09 10.52
CA TYR A 519 -13.78 7.76 11.41
C TYR A 519 -13.02 8.62 12.41
N TYR A 520 -13.54 9.82 12.66
CA TYR A 520 -13.06 10.71 13.71
C TYR A 520 -14.20 11.32 14.50
N ARG A 521 -14.02 11.44 15.82
CA ARG A 521 -14.79 12.35 16.68
C ARG A 521 -13.90 13.48 17.17
N ILE A 522 -14.29 14.71 16.90
CA ILE A 522 -13.56 15.93 17.29
C ILE A 522 -14.30 16.58 18.46
N ASP A 523 -13.55 17.06 19.46
CA ASP A 523 -14.09 17.82 20.57
C ASP A 523 -14.28 19.32 20.23
N LYS A 524 -14.86 20.08 21.17
CA LYS A 524 -15.09 21.53 21.00
C LYS A 524 -13.81 22.37 20.83
N ASN A 525 -12.63 21.81 21.11
CA ASN A 525 -11.34 22.48 21.00
C ASN A 525 -10.58 22.06 19.71
N GLY A 526 -11.19 21.23 18.87
CA GLY A 526 -10.55 20.73 17.65
C GLY A 526 -9.59 19.57 17.91
N LYS A 527 -9.73 18.88 19.03
CA LYS A 527 -8.92 17.69 19.35
C LYS A 527 -9.67 16.42 19.00
N ILE A 528 -8.95 15.45 18.43
CA ILE A 528 -9.52 14.13 18.15
C ILE A 528 -9.69 13.39 19.49
N SER A 529 -10.92 12.97 19.76
CA SER A 529 -11.34 12.26 20.96
C SER A 529 -11.64 10.78 20.72
N ASP A 530 -11.90 10.42 19.46
CA ASP A 530 -12.16 9.05 19.02
C ASP A 530 -11.69 8.90 17.56
N CYS A 531 -11.18 7.73 17.22
CA CYS A 531 -10.63 7.39 15.91
C CYS A 531 -10.73 5.89 15.67
N ASP A 532 -11.25 5.52 14.49
CA ASP A 532 -11.37 4.14 14.02
C ASP A 532 -11.05 4.08 12.52
N ILE A 533 -10.25 3.12 12.09
CA ILE A 533 -9.77 2.97 10.70
C ILE A 533 -9.85 1.49 10.32
N ILE A 534 -10.71 1.16 9.34
CA ILE A 534 -10.78 -0.19 8.76
C ILE A 534 -10.18 -0.17 7.35
N THR A 535 -9.05 -0.86 7.19
CA THR A 535 -8.32 -0.92 5.93
C THR A 535 -8.72 -2.10 5.06
N PRO A 536 -8.43 -2.07 3.75
CA PRO A 536 -8.85 -3.15 2.85
C PRO A 536 -8.24 -4.50 3.21
N THR A 537 -6.97 -4.52 3.64
CA THR A 537 -6.30 -5.78 3.99
C THR A 537 -6.92 -6.41 5.24
N VAL A 538 -7.24 -5.63 6.28
CA VAL A 538 -7.96 -6.14 7.46
C VAL A 538 -9.26 -6.83 7.07
N GLN A 539 -10.00 -6.28 6.09
CA GLN A 539 -11.24 -6.86 5.57
C GLN A 539 -10.99 -8.19 4.83
N ASN A 540 -9.92 -8.28 4.05
CA ASN A 540 -9.59 -9.47 3.25
C ASN A 540 -8.94 -10.63 4.04
N LEU A 541 -8.34 -10.39 5.21
CA LEU A 541 -7.60 -11.42 5.96
C LEU A 541 -8.42 -12.70 6.19
N SER A 542 -9.68 -12.58 6.62
CA SER A 542 -10.54 -13.75 6.86
C SER A 542 -10.85 -14.53 5.57
N ASN A 543 -10.94 -13.83 4.45
CA ASN A 543 -11.21 -14.40 3.14
C ASN A 543 -9.98 -15.11 2.56
N ILE A 544 -8.78 -14.55 2.78
CA ILE A 544 -7.49 -15.16 2.43
C ILE A 544 -7.31 -16.50 3.17
N GLU A 545 -7.56 -16.53 4.48
CA GLU A 545 -7.46 -17.77 5.28
C GLU A 545 -8.41 -18.85 4.77
N GLU A 546 -9.66 -18.48 4.49
CA GLU A 546 -10.68 -19.41 3.98
C GLU A 546 -10.36 -19.93 2.56
N ASP A 547 -9.88 -19.06 1.67
CA ASP A 547 -9.39 -19.46 0.35
C ASP A 547 -8.19 -20.40 0.44
N ALA A 548 -7.22 -20.09 1.30
CA ALA A 548 -6.04 -20.92 1.51
C ALA A 548 -6.43 -22.31 2.02
N ARG A 549 -7.38 -22.37 2.97
CA ARG A 549 -7.95 -23.61 3.51
C ARG A 549 -8.59 -24.46 2.42
N LEU A 550 -9.38 -23.86 1.53
CA LEU A 550 -10.07 -24.57 0.46
C LEU A 550 -9.14 -24.94 -0.70
N LEU A 551 -8.17 -24.11 -1.02
CA LEU A 551 -7.12 -24.40 -2.00
C LEU A 551 -6.25 -25.58 -1.54
N LEU A 552 -5.91 -25.66 -0.25
CA LEU A 552 -5.21 -26.80 0.34
C LEU A 552 -6.00 -28.11 0.20
N LYS A 553 -7.33 -28.06 0.35
CA LYS A 553 -8.21 -29.21 0.13
C LYS A 553 -8.26 -29.62 -1.35
N LYS A 554 -8.41 -28.65 -2.26
CA LYS A 554 -8.46 -28.88 -3.71
C LYS A 554 -7.16 -29.48 -4.25
N THR A 555 -6.02 -29.07 -3.70
CA THR A 555 -4.69 -29.50 -4.13
C THR A 555 -4.15 -30.69 -3.35
N LYS A 556 -5.01 -31.43 -2.64
CA LYS A 556 -4.61 -32.63 -1.89
C LYS A 556 -4.06 -33.68 -2.86
N GLY A 557 -2.84 -34.14 -2.63
CA GLY A 557 -2.13 -35.11 -3.49
C GLY A 557 -1.10 -34.47 -4.44
N GLU A 558 -1.13 -33.15 -4.62
CA GLU A 558 -0.09 -32.44 -5.37
C GLU A 558 1.23 -32.37 -4.59
N PRO A 559 2.39 -32.27 -5.29
CA PRO A 559 3.69 -32.10 -4.63
C PRO A 559 3.70 -30.91 -3.66
N LYS A 560 4.35 -31.07 -2.50
CA LYS A 560 4.43 -30.04 -1.44
C LYS A 560 4.81 -28.65 -2.00
N ASN A 561 5.84 -28.58 -2.85
CA ASN A 561 6.31 -27.31 -3.41
C ASN A 561 5.27 -26.62 -4.29
N LYS A 562 4.49 -27.39 -5.07
CA LYS A 562 3.40 -26.85 -5.89
C LYS A 562 2.28 -26.29 -5.01
N ARG A 563 1.95 -26.97 -3.91
CA ARG A 563 0.95 -26.49 -2.94
C ARG A 563 1.39 -25.19 -2.27
N ILE A 564 2.65 -25.09 -1.87
CA ILE A 564 3.22 -23.85 -1.29
C ILE A 564 3.19 -22.72 -2.31
N MET A 565 3.70 -22.96 -3.52
CA MET A 565 3.68 -21.97 -4.61
C MET A 565 2.26 -21.43 -4.86
N LEU A 566 1.25 -22.31 -4.94
CA LEU A 566 -0.14 -21.90 -5.13
C LEU A 566 -0.69 -21.06 -3.97
N LEU A 567 -0.27 -21.32 -2.73
CA LEU A 567 -0.65 -20.52 -1.57
C LEU A 567 0.00 -19.14 -1.59
N GLU A 568 1.28 -19.05 -1.94
CA GLU A 568 1.95 -17.75 -2.07
C GLU A 568 1.33 -16.92 -3.19
N MET A 569 1.06 -17.54 -4.34
CA MET A 569 0.33 -16.90 -5.45
C MET A 569 -1.07 -16.45 -5.00
N LEU A 570 -1.77 -17.24 -4.18
CA LEU A 570 -3.10 -16.87 -3.68
C LEU A 570 -3.00 -15.63 -2.80
N ILE A 571 -2.06 -15.60 -1.85
CA ILE A 571 -1.84 -14.44 -0.99
C ILE A 571 -1.53 -13.21 -1.84
N ARG A 572 -0.59 -13.33 -2.79
CA ARG A 572 -0.23 -12.23 -3.68
C ARG A 572 -1.40 -11.80 -4.55
N ALA A 573 -2.31 -12.70 -4.96
CA ALA A 573 -3.49 -12.33 -5.73
C ALA A 573 -4.43 -11.36 -4.98
N TYR A 574 -4.43 -11.38 -3.64
CA TYR A 574 -5.19 -10.41 -2.84
C TYR A 574 -4.51 -9.04 -2.70
N ASP A 575 -3.26 -8.91 -3.14
CA ASP A 575 -2.42 -7.73 -2.93
C ASP A 575 -2.47 -7.21 -1.48
N PRO A 576 -2.15 -8.03 -0.45
CA PRO A 576 -2.25 -7.57 0.93
C PRO A 576 -1.19 -6.48 1.22
N CYS A 577 -1.63 -5.40 1.89
CA CYS A 577 -0.79 -4.38 2.50
C CYS A 577 -0.75 -4.66 4.01
N ILE A 578 0.28 -5.37 4.47
CA ILE A 578 0.38 -5.79 5.86
C ILE A 578 0.68 -4.59 6.76
N THR A 579 1.45 -3.63 6.28
CA THR A 579 1.69 -2.39 7.01
C THR A 579 0.39 -1.64 7.24
N CYS A 580 -0.50 -1.60 6.23
CA CYS A 580 -1.85 -1.05 6.37
C CYS A 580 -2.74 -1.82 7.36
N ALA A 581 -2.31 -2.93 7.95
CA ALA A 581 -3.16 -3.76 8.82
C ALA A 581 -2.82 -3.65 10.32
N VAL A 582 -1.76 -2.90 10.69
CA VAL A 582 -1.21 -2.81 12.06
C VAL A 582 -1.29 -1.41 12.68
N HIS A 583 -2.26 -0.60 12.26
CA HIS A 583 -2.47 0.78 12.69
C HIS A 583 -3.36 0.92 13.92
#